data_AF-A0A1M6TRH9-F1
#
_entry.id   AF-A0A1M6TRH9-F1
#
_cell.length_a   1.000
_cell.length_b   1.000
_cell.length_c   1.000
_cell.angle_alpha   90.00
_cell.angle_beta   90.00
_cell.angle_gamma   90.00
#
_symmetry.space_group_name_H-M   'P 1'
#
loop_
_entity.id
_entity.type
_entity.pdbx_description
1 polymer ?
#
loop_
_entity_poly.entity_id
_entity_poly.type
_entity_poly.pdbx_seq_one_letter_code
_entity_poly.pdbx_strand_id
1 'polypeptide(L)'
;MGEVHKVKSLEEAINLAQKFKKSGKYNLFRGQAQNWNVIPSGARLNEKQFKEGLEKLKRLYEFFETSENLIKYQSDIDWFFAVAQHYGLPTNYIDFTTDLEVAAFFATNSKSNEVGKESVIICLNESDFTRFIDFTKSLYVKDKVIPPYLCKIDVHNLWRLQAQQGLFLFTPYSNIESYYDFDRIIFPFEKPYKKIHKNDIYPLHKSELEIHLDYYFNNEESLIGKKRFENFIKETNIPVHTFPATKVEKFLRINKIHKSWQSENFSKWSFSFTENWESLGNQYLITLKLPTKSKSYEEFSKSTLEEFEKNDQFIKRNQKLIFTINLNGNDKSLNKLSKRIEMSCTRIWDGTRNLPFTNFEIYKIINDYVFFEYYEFVFKEVFSFNNEELIVLELTNKYNSITRCYARKSKIEETFRDDIEYILIENYYKNITSLVLLDVNIPQLIFDFEKLLTLFKEEMIAYQVVYNSEKLNPVIFYSPTELNILGYS
;
A
#
# COMPACT_ATOMS: atom_id res chain seq x y z
N MET A 1 -22.84 12.99 -32.58
CA MET A 1 -22.74 11.56 -32.91
C MET A 1 -21.28 11.22 -33.05
N GLY A 2 -20.76 10.46 -32.10
CA GLY A 2 -19.37 9.99 -32.12
C GLY A 2 -19.13 9.00 -33.27
N GLU A 3 -17.94 9.04 -33.84
CA GLU A 3 -17.50 8.14 -34.89
C GLU A 3 -17.16 6.76 -34.32
N VAL A 4 -17.69 5.70 -34.96
CA VAL A 4 -17.39 4.31 -34.59
C VAL A 4 -16.57 3.66 -35.70
N HIS A 5 -15.35 3.26 -35.35
CA HIS A 5 -14.44 2.54 -36.24
C HIS A 5 -14.38 1.07 -35.83
N LYS A 6 -14.86 0.16 -36.69
CA LYS A 6 -14.72 -1.28 -36.48
C LYS A 6 -13.49 -1.82 -37.18
N VAL A 7 -12.65 -2.56 -36.47
CA VAL A 7 -11.43 -3.19 -36.99
C VAL A 7 -11.39 -4.67 -36.61
N LYS A 8 -10.51 -5.45 -37.25
CA LYS A 8 -10.53 -6.91 -37.13
C LYS A 8 -9.74 -7.45 -35.95
N SER A 9 -8.85 -6.65 -35.36
CA SER A 9 -7.98 -7.10 -34.27
C SER A 9 -7.51 -5.94 -33.38
N LEU A 10 -6.97 -6.28 -32.21
CA LEU A 10 -6.32 -5.31 -31.33
C LEU A 10 -5.14 -4.59 -32.00
N GLU A 11 -4.38 -5.28 -32.85
CA GLU A 11 -3.25 -4.68 -33.55
C GLU A 11 -3.69 -3.62 -34.54
N GLU A 12 -4.76 -3.88 -35.31
CA GLU A 12 -5.38 -2.87 -36.16
C GLU A 12 -5.93 -1.70 -35.35
N ALA A 13 -6.52 -1.96 -34.18
CA ALA A 13 -7.04 -0.93 -33.29
C ALA A 13 -5.94 0.01 -32.78
N ILE A 14 -4.83 -0.56 -32.30
CA ILE A 14 -3.66 0.21 -31.85
C ILE A 14 -3.06 1.00 -33.01
N ASN A 15 -2.89 0.40 -34.19
CA ASN A 15 -2.34 1.08 -35.37
C ASN A 15 -3.22 2.26 -35.81
N LEU A 16 -4.55 2.08 -35.78
CA LEU A 16 -5.49 3.16 -36.09
C LEU A 16 -5.44 4.27 -35.04
N ALA A 17 -5.44 3.92 -33.75
CA ALA A 17 -5.32 4.88 -32.66
C ALA A 17 -3.99 5.67 -32.72
N GLN A 18 -2.89 5.00 -33.08
CA GLN A 18 -1.59 5.66 -33.31
C GLN A 18 -1.64 6.64 -34.48
N LYS A 19 -2.32 6.29 -35.58
CA LYS A 19 -2.52 7.21 -36.71
C LYS A 19 -3.30 8.45 -36.27
N PHE A 20 -4.39 8.26 -35.53
CA PHE A 20 -5.18 9.37 -34.99
C PHE A 20 -4.40 10.24 -34.00
N LYS A 21 -3.56 9.63 -33.14
CA LYS A 21 -2.66 10.36 -32.24
C LYS A 21 -1.67 11.20 -33.02
N LYS A 22 -1.01 10.62 -34.02
CA LYS A 22 -0.02 11.31 -34.87
C LYS A 22 -0.63 12.44 -35.70
N SER A 23 -1.87 12.29 -36.17
CA SER A 23 -2.57 13.34 -36.91
C SER A 23 -3.17 14.42 -36.01
N GLY A 24 -3.01 14.32 -34.69
CA GLY A 24 -3.63 15.23 -33.72
C GLY A 24 -5.16 15.09 -33.61
N LYS A 25 -5.75 14.02 -34.17
CA LYS A 25 -7.20 13.79 -34.11
C LYS A 25 -7.65 13.49 -32.68
N TYR A 26 -6.93 12.63 -31.97
CA TYR A 26 -7.19 12.31 -30.55
C TYR A 26 -5.90 12.30 -29.76
N ASN A 27 -5.94 12.74 -28.51
CA ASN A 27 -4.79 12.75 -27.61
C ASN A 27 -5.00 11.97 -26.31
N LEU A 28 -6.23 11.53 -26.04
CA LEU A 28 -6.61 10.77 -24.85
C LEU A 28 -7.35 9.49 -25.23
N PHE A 29 -7.06 8.42 -24.49
CA PHE A 29 -7.58 7.07 -24.77
C PHE A 29 -8.07 6.40 -23.50
N ARG A 30 -9.09 5.55 -23.62
CA ARG A 30 -9.57 4.69 -22.54
C ARG A 30 -9.87 3.30 -23.07
N GLY A 31 -9.26 2.29 -22.47
CA GLY A 31 -9.59 0.90 -22.75
C GLY A 31 -10.80 0.43 -21.98
N GLN A 32 -11.73 -0.27 -22.63
CA GLN A 32 -12.78 -1.02 -21.93
C GLN A 32 -12.91 -2.42 -22.51
N ALA A 33 -13.08 -3.39 -21.60
CA ALA A 33 -13.23 -4.80 -21.93
C ALA A 33 -14.40 -5.06 -22.88
N GLN A 34 -15.46 -4.26 -22.77
CA GLN A 34 -16.63 -4.31 -23.62
C GLN A 34 -17.09 -2.90 -24.00
N ASN A 35 -17.90 -2.82 -25.06
CA ASN A 35 -18.48 -1.58 -25.58
C ASN A 35 -19.62 -1.03 -24.69
N TRP A 36 -19.37 -0.92 -23.38
CA TRP A 36 -20.30 -0.32 -22.43
C TRP A 36 -20.28 1.20 -22.47
N ASN A 37 -21.30 1.81 -21.85
CA ASN A 37 -21.35 3.24 -21.65
C ASN A 37 -20.25 3.71 -20.70
N VAL A 38 -19.77 4.94 -20.93
CA VAL A 38 -18.74 5.57 -20.10
C VAL A 38 -19.37 6.17 -18.85
N ILE A 39 -19.46 5.35 -17.81
CA ILE A 39 -20.13 5.69 -16.54
C ILE A 39 -19.07 5.76 -15.42
N PRO A 40 -19.00 6.82 -14.60
CA PRO A 40 -18.07 6.89 -13.46
C PRO A 40 -18.42 5.84 -12.40
N SER A 41 -17.44 5.43 -11.58
CA SER A 41 -17.62 4.32 -10.64
C SER A 41 -18.72 4.58 -9.61
N GLY A 42 -18.88 5.82 -9.14
CA GLY A 42 -19.94 6.21 -8.21
C GLY A 42 -21.35 6.13 -8.78
N ALA A 43 -21.52 6.36 -10.08
CA ALA A 43 -22.82 6.28 -10.74
C ALA A 43 -23.28 4.85 -11.03
N ARG A 44 -22.41 3.85 -10.84
CA ARG A 44 -22.76 2.42 -11.01
C ARG A 44 -23.37 1.81 -9.76
N LEU A 45 -23.33 2.52 -8.64
CA LEU A 45 -23.74 2.01 -7.34
C LEU A 45 -25.23 2.23 -7.10
N ASN A 46 -25.84 1.32 -6.34
CA ASN A 46 -27.15 1.58 -5.75
C ASN A 46 -27.04 2.54 -4.56
N GLU A 47 -28.16 3.07 -4.09
CA GLU A 47 -28.20 4.08 -3.03
C GLU A 47 -27.45 3.65 -1.75
N LYS A 48 -27.59 2.39 -1.34
CA LYS A 48 -26.92 1.86 -0.15
C LYS A 48 -25.40 1.84 -0.34
N GLN A 49 -24.93 1.28 -1.45
CA GLN A 49 -23.51 1.23 -1.78
C GLN A 49 -22.90 2.62 -1.92
N PHE A 50 -23.64 3.57 -2.49
CA PHE A 50 -23.21 4.95 -2.61
C PHE A 50 -23.03 5.61 -1.24
N LYS A 51 -23.99 5.45 -0.32
CA LYS A 51 -23.87 5.93 1.07
C LYS A 51 -22.68 5.30 1.78
N GLU A 52 -22.48 3.99 1.65
CA GLU A 52 -21.30 3.32 2.21
C GLU A 52 -19.99 3.87 1.63
N GLY A 53 -19.95 4.12 0.31
CA GLY A 53 -18.81 4.73 -0.38
C GLY A 53 -18.51 6.15 0.12
N LEU A 54 -19.54 6.98 0.32
CA LEU A 54 -19.40 8.32 0.88
C LEU A 54 -18.81 8.30 2.30
N GLU A 55 -19.26 7.37 3.14
CA GLU A 55 -18.71 7.24 4.49
C GLU A 55 -17.24 6.80 4.47
N LYS A 56 -16.84 5.96 3.50
CA LYS A 56 -15.42 5.64 3.27
C LYS A 56 -14.64 6.86 2.82
N LEU A 57 -15.16 7.65 1.87
CA LEU A 57 -14.50 8.88 1.42
C LEU A 57 -14.30 9.86 2.57
N LYS A 58 -15.30 10.06 3.45
CA LYS A 58 -15.15 10.91 4.63
C LYS A 58 -14.04 10.42 5.56
N ARG A 59 -13.96 9.12 5.85
CA ARG A 59 -12.89 8.57 6.68
C ARG A 59 -11.52 8.64 6.02
N LEU A 60 -11.43 8.50 4.68
CA LEU A 60 -10.18 8.74 3.95
C LEU A 60 -9.75 10.21 4.05
N TYR A 61 -10.71 11.13 3.99
CA TYR A 61 -10.45 12.55 4.19
C TYR A 61 -9.92 12.79 5.61
N GLU A 62 -10.64 12.35 6.64
CA GLU A 62 -10.17 12.43 8.04
C GLU A 62 -8.79 11.79 8.23
N PHE A 63 -8.53 10.65 7.58
CA PHE A 63 -7.23 9.99 7.60
C PHE A 63 -6.10 10.90 7.07
N PHE A 64 -6.31 11.68 6.02
CA PHE A 64 -5.27 12.59 5.55
C PHE A 64 -5.01 13.77 6.50
N GLU A 65 -5.96 14.15 7.36
CA GLU A 65 -5.78 15.21 8.36
C GLU A 65 -4.95 14.76 9.58
N THR A 66 -4.79 13.45 9.77
CA THR A 66 -4.13 12.89 10.97
C THR A 66 -2.60 13.01 10.97
N SER A 67 -1.98 13.45 9.87
CA SER A 67 -0.54 13.71 9.81
C SER A 67 -0.19 14.85 8.86
N GLU A 68 0.82 15.64 9.22
CA GLU A 68 1.34 16.73 8.38
C GLU A 68 1.80 16.23 6.99
N ASN A 69 2.31 15.00 6.92
CA ASN A 69 2.83 14.42 5.67
C ASN A 69 1.71 14.09 4.67
N LEU A 70 0.49 13.84 5.16
CA LEU A 70 -0.66 13.43 4.35
C LEU A 70 -1.60 14.58 3.98
N ILE A 71 -1.60 15.68 4.74
CA ILE A 71 -2.55 16.80 4.56
C ILE A 71 -2.49 17.41 3.14
N LYS A 72 -1.31 17.35 2.50
CA LYS A 72 -1.09 17.81 1.12
C LYS A 72 -1.95 17.07 0.08
N TYR A 73 -2.43 15.87 0.38
CA TYR A 73 -3.29 15.10 -0.53
C TYR A 73 -4.76 15.54 -0.48
N GLN A 74 -5.12 16.46 0.43
CA GLN A 74 -6.44 17.07 0.51
C GLN A 74 -6.49 18.49 -0.02
N SER A 75 -5.33 19.17 -0.10
CA SER A 75 -5.28 20.56 -0.56
C SER A 75 -5.74 20.74 -2.00
N ASP A 76 -5.66 19.67 -2.80
CA ASP A 76 -6.23 19.58 -4.14
C ASP A 76 -7.31 18.49 -4.16
N ILE A 77 -8.52 18.86 -4.55
CA ILE A 77 -9.68 17.96 -4.57
C ILE A 77 -9.52 16.86 -5.62
N ASP A 78 -8.84 17.16 -6.75
CA ASP A 78 -8.56 16.19 -7.80
C ASP A 78 -7.58 15.15 -7.30
N TRP A 79 -6.58 15.56 -6.51
CA TRP A 79 -5.62 14.63 -5.90
C TRP A 79 -6.31 13.69 -4.91
N PHE A 80 -7.18 14.24 -4.06
CA PHE A 80 -7.96 13.43 -3.13
C PHE A 80 -8.79 12.36 -3.85
N PHE A 81 -9.57 12.77 -4.86
CA PHE A 81 -10.39 11.84 -5.62
C PHE A 81 -9.57 10.88 -6.49
N ALA A 82 -8.38 11.30 -6.93
CA ALA A 82 -7.46 10.43 -7.63
C ALA A 82 -7.01 9.27 -6.76
N VAL A 83 -6.56 9.55 -5.53
CA VAL A 83 -6.19 8.51 -4.57
C VAL A 83 -7.39 7.60 -4.30
N ALA A 84 -8.56 8.19 -4.04
CA ALA A 84 -9.78 7.45 -3.75
C ALA A 84 -10.17 6.47 -4.87
N GLN A 85 -10.25 6.95 -6.11
CA GLN A 85 -10.59 6.13 -7.27
C GLN A 85 -9.59 5.00 -7.49
N HIS A 86 -8.32 5.31 -7.34
CA HIS A 86 -7.24 4.40 -7.61
C HIS A 86 -7.22 3.19 -6.65
N TYR A 87 -7.69 3.41 -5.43
CA TYR A 87 -7.88 2.37 -4.43
C TYR A 87 -9.32 1.83 -4.36
N GLY A 88 -10.11 2.06 -5.40
CA GLY A 88 -11.41 1.42 -5.58
C GLY A 88 -12.55 2.05 -4.78
N LEU A 89 -12.37 3.25 -4.25
CA LEU A 89 -13.49 4.03 -3.73
C LEU A 89 -14.29 4.60 -4.91
N PRO A 90 -15.63 4.64 -4.81
CA PRO A 90 -16.47 5.18 -5.87
C PRO A 90 -16.31 6.69 -6.00
N THR A 91 -16.13 7.17 -7.22
CA THR A 91 -15.92 8.59 -7.56
C THR A 91 -16.72 8.98 -8.80
N ASN A 92 -16.79 10.28 -9.05
CA ASN A 92 -17.37 10.88 -10.25
C ASN A 92 -16.33 11.10 -11.38
N TYR A 93 -15.18 10.45 -11.26
CA TYR A 93 -14.07 10.59 -12.19
C TYR A 93 -13.97 9.35 -13.08
N ILE A 94 -13.48 9.53 -14.31
CA ILE A 94 -13.34 8.50 -15.34
C ILE A 94 -11.88 8.49 -15.81
N ASP A 95 -11.27 7.30 -15.82
CA ASP A 95 -9.88 7.14 -16.27
C ASP A 95 -9.72 7.27 -17.77
N PHE A 96 -8.85 8.17 -18.19
CA PHE A 96 -8.22 8.21 -19.49
C PHE A 96 -6.71 8.10 -19.32
N THR A 97 -6.01 7.85 -20.42
CA THR A 97 -4.55 7.80 -20.47
C THR A 97 -4.08 8.41 -21.78
N THR A 98 -2.90 9.01 -21.76
CA THR A 98 -2.20 9.43 -22.97
C THR A 98 -1.50 8.25 -23.66
N ASP A 99 -1.35 7.12 -22.97
CA ASP A 99 -0.62 5.94 -23.47
C ASP A 99 -1.57 4.91 -24.09
N LEU A 100 -1.29 4.58 -25.35
CA LEU A 100 -2.09 3.61 -26.12
C LEU A 100 -1.89 2.17 -25.64
N GLU A 101 -0.71 1.85 -25.14
CA GLU A 101 -0.42 0.52 -24.63
C GLU A 101 -1.14 0.30 -23.29
N VAL A 102 -1.24 1.33 -22.45
CA VAL A 102 -2.05 1.33 -21.22
C VAL A 102 -3.53 1.16 -21.55
N ALA A 103 -4.05 1.92 -22.54
CA ALA A 103 -5.43 1.75 -23.00
C ALA A 103 -5.70 0.34 -23.55
N ALA A 104 -4.78 -0.21 -24.36
CA ALA A 104 -4.87 -1.58 -24.87
C ALA A 104 -4.89 -2.63 -23.74
N PHE A 105 -4.05 -2.44 -22.72
CA PHE A 105 -4.03 -3.29 -21.53
C PHE A 105 -5.39 -3.28 -20.82
N PHE A 106 -5.97 -2.11 -20.53
CA PHE A 106 -7.28 -2.03 -19.88
C PHE A 106 -8.43 -2.59 -20.73
N ALA A 107 -8.31 -2.51 -22.06
CA ALA A 107 -9.30 -3.09 -22.97
C ALA A 107 -9.26 -4.63 -23.01
N THR A 108 -8.16 -5.28 -22.62
CA THR A 108 -7.94 -6.71 -22.89
C THR A 108 -7.51 -7.56 -21.69
N ASN A 109 -7.15 -6.93 -20.56
CA ASN A 109 -6.66 -7.61 -19.36
C ASN A 109 -7.69 -7.56 -18.20
N SER A 110 -8.98 -7.49 -18.51
CA SER A 110 -10.08 -7.56 -17.55
C SER A 110 -10.62 -8.99 -17.40
N LYS A 111 -11.17 -9.31 -16.22
CA LYS A 111 -11.87 -10.58 -15.98
C LYS A 111 -13.17 -10.72 -16.80
N SER A 112 -13.67 -9.62 -17.34
CA SER A 112 -14.90 -9.55 -18.16
C SER A 112 -14.66 -9.69 -19.66
N ASN A 113 -13.40 -9.81 -20.08
CA ASN A 113 -13.06 -10.11 -21.48
C ASN A 113 -13.44 -11.56 -21.79
N GLU A 114 -14.14 -11.78 -22.91
CA GLU A 114 -14.50 -13.10 -23.43
C GLU A 114 -14.14 -13.17 -24.91
N VAL A 115 -13.56 -14.29 -25.34
CA VAL A 115 -13.08 -14.47 -26.72
C VAL A 115 -14.24 -14.27 -27.70
N GLY A 116 -14.01 -13.42 -28.71
CA GLY A 116 -15.00 -13.07 -29.73
C GLY A 116 -15.95 -11.92 -29.34
N LYS A 117 -16.03 -11.52 -28.06
CA LYS A 117 -16.77 -10.31 -27.67
C LYS A 117 -16.02 -9.04 -28.07
N GLU A 118 -16.77 -7.99 -28.40
CA GLU A 118 -16.22 -6.69 -28.75
C GLU A 118 -15.55 -6.05 -27.53
N SER A 119 -14.31 -5.61 -27.67
CA SER A 119 -13.60 -4.68 -26.79
C SER A 119 -13.47 -3.32 -27.48
N VAL A 120 -13.19 -2.27 -26.71
CA VAL A 120 -13.18 -0.91 -27.24
C VAL A 120 -12.02 -0.08 -26.70
N ILE A 121 -11.42 0.72 -27.58
CA ILE A 121 -10.62 1.89 -27.21
C ILE A 121 -11.47 3.12 -27.49
N ILE A 122 -11.85 3.82 -26.44
CA ILE A 122 -12.53 5.11 -26.50
C ILE A 122 -11.47 6.18 -26.76
N CYS A 123 -11.78 7.10 -27.68
CA CYS A 123 -10.89 8.16 -28.12
C CYS A 123 -11.50 9.52 -27.78
N LEU A 124 -10.67 10.43 -27.29
CA LEU A 124 -11.07 11.78 -26.90
C LEU A 124 -10.03 12.79 -27.39
N ASN A 125 -10.52 13.91 -27.92
CA ASN A 125 -9.72 15.09 -28.18
C ASN A 125 -9.96 16.12 -27.07
N GLU A 126 -8.92 16.43 -26.30
CA GLU A 126 -8.98 17.36 -25.17
C GLU A 126 -9.48 18.75 -25.60
N SER A 127 -9.00 19.27 -26.74
CA SER A 127 -9.40 20.60 -27.22
C SER A 127 -10.85 20.67 -27.70
N ASP A 128 -11.31 19.59 -28.35
CA ASP A 128 -12.72 19.47 -28.76
C ASP A 128 -13.64 19.38 -27.54
N PHE A 129 -13.30 18.52 -26.57
CA PHE A 129 -14.06 18.37 -25.34
C PHE A 129 -14.13 19.68 -24.54
N THR A 130 -13.01 20.36 -24.33
CA THR A 130 -13.00 21.66 -23.63
C THR A 130 -13.89 22.68 -24.35
N ARG A 131 -13.83 22.76 -25.69
CA ARG A 131 -14.68 23.66 -26.46
C ARG A 131 -16.17 23.33 -26.30
N PHE A 132 -16.52 22.05 -26.30
CA PHE A 132 -17.89 21.60 -26.06
C PHE A 132 -18.40 22.00 -24.67
N ILE A 133 -17.59 21.79 -23.63
CA ILE A 133 -17.93 22.18 -22.27
C ILE A 133 -18.08 23.70 -22.13
N ASP A 134 -17.17 24.48 -22.74
CA ASP A 134 -17.26 25.94 -22.71
C ASP A 134 -18.54 26.44 -23.39
N PHE A 135 -18.93 25.84 -24.52
CA PHE A 135 -20.17 26.15 -25.21
C PHE A 135 -21.42 25.81 -24.37
N THR A 136 -21.37 24.74 -23.58
CA THR A 136 -22.49 24.27 -22.75
C THR A 136 -22.45 24.78 -21.31
N LYS A 137 -21.45 25.58 -20.95
CA LYS A 137 -21.17 26.06 -19.58
C LYS A 137 -22.36 26.70 -18.88
N SER A 138 -23.19 27.44 -19.62
CA SER A 138 -24.38 28.11 -19.09
C SER A 138 -25.43 27.14 -18.51
N LEU A 139 -25.51 25.91 -19.04
CA LEU A 139 -26.44 24.88 -18.56
C LEU A 139 -26.05 24.44 -17.14
N TYR A 140 -24.76 24.22 -16.91
CA TYR A 140 -24.24 23.81 -15.60
C TYR A 140 -24.38 24.92 -14.54
N VAL A 141 -24.13 26.17 -14.92
CA VAL A 141 -24.30 27.33 -14.04
C VAL A 141 -25.76 27.46 -13.59
N LYS A 142 -26.71 27.26 -14.52
CA LYS A 142 -28.15 27.28 -14.22
C LYS A 142 -28.51 26.21 -13.19
N ASP A 143 -27.95 25.01 -13.33
CA ASP A 143 -28.24 23.87 -12.46
C ASP A 143 -27.41 23.87 -11.16
N LYS A 144 -26.51 24.85 -10.98
CA LYS A 144 -25.57 24.98 -9.85
C LYS A 144 -24.67 23.76 -9.69
N VAL A 145 -24.24 23.18 -10.81
CA VAL A 145 -23.36 22.01 -10.86
C VAL A 145 -22.02 22.40 -11.47
N ILE A 146 -20.94 21.77 -11.01
CA ILE A 146 -19.60 21.93 -11.60
C ILE A 146 -19.62 21.30 -13.01
N PRO A 147 -19.27 22.04 -14.07
CA PRO A 147 -19.16 21.46 -15.41
C PRO A 147 -18.14 20.31 -15.44
N PRO A 148 -18.32 19.28 -16.30
CA PRO A 148 -17.28 18.29 -16.56
C PRO A 148 -15.96 18.95 -16.96
N TYR A 149 -14.83 18.39 -16.54
CA TYR A 149 -13.52 18.88 -16.93
C TYR A 149 -12.49 17.75 -16.93
N LEU A 150 -11.41 17.98 -17.68
CA LEU A 150 -10.26 17.09 -17.74
C LEU A 150 -9.22 17.59 -16.74
N CYS A 151 -8.77 16.71 -15.84
CA CYS A 151 -7.75 16.99 -14.85
C CYS A 151 -6.52 16.11 -15.08
N LYS A 152 -5.37 16.76 -15.28
CA LYS A 152 -4.05 16.12 -15.34
C LYS A 152 -3.54 16.02 -13.92
N ILE A 153 -3.38 14.79 -13.43
CA ILE A 153 -3.09 14.55 -12.03
C ILE A 153 -1.69 13.99 -11.90
N ASP A 154 -0.89 14.65 -11.07
CA ASP A 154 0.41 14.17 -10.64
C ASP A 154 0.44 14.18 -9.11
N VAL A 155 -0.17 13.15 -8.52
CA VAL A 155 -0.13 12.98 -7.06
C VAL A 155 1.23 12.43 -6.69
N HIS A 156 2.01 13.23 -5.95
CA HIS A 156 3.28 12.81 -5.37
C HIS A 156 3.13 11.50 -4.59
N ASN A 157 4.11 10.59 -4.70
CA ASN A 157 4.05 9.27 -4.06
C ASN A 157 2.79 8.45 -4.43
N LEU A 158 2.16 8.65 -5.58
CA LEU A 158 1.11 7.73 -6.06
C LEU A 158 1.60 7.01 -7.30
N TRP A 159 2.59 6.14 -7.12
CA TRP A 159 3.32 5.53 -8.24
C TRP A 159 2.43 4.73 -9.17
N ARG A 160 1.44 4.02 -8.62
CA ARG A 160 0.50 3.26 -9.45
C ARG A 160 -0.38 4.17 -10.33
N LEU A 161 -0.67 5.42 -9.94
CA LEU A 161 -1.31 6.41 -10.83
C LEU A 161 -0.32 6.91 -11.88
N GLN A 162 0.89 7.29 -11.46
CA GLN A 162 1.93 7.83 -12.34
C GLN A 162 2.31 6.82 -13.44
N ALA A 163 2.43 5.54 -13.10
CA ALA A 163 2.73 4.46 -14.04
C ALA A 163 1.66 4.25 -15.13
N GLN A 164 0.41 4.68 -14.88
CA GLN A 164 -0.70 4.57 -15.83
C GLN A 164 -0.78 5.77 -16.78
N GLN A 165 0.06 6.79 -16.59
CA GLN A 165 -0.06 8.10 -17.26
C GLN A 165 -1.50 8.60 -17.24
N GLY A 166 -2.12 8.49 -16.06
CA GLY A 166 -3.55 8.70 -15.87
C GLY A 166 -3.94 10.17 -16.03
N LEU A 167 -5.00 10.41 -16.80
CA LEU A 167 -5.74 11.66 -16.84
C LEU A 167 -7.17 11.35 -16.45
N PHE A 168 -7.80 12.19 -15.63
CA PHE A 168 -9.20 11.96 -15.28
C PHE A 168 -10.14 12.95 -15.94
N LEU A 169 -11.32 12.44 -16.26
CA LEU A 169 -12.48 13.23 -16.65
C LEU A 169 -13.43 13.24 -15.44
N PHE A 170 -13.56 14.40 -14.79
CA PHE A 170 -14.64 14.63 -13.84
C PHE A 170 -15.96 14.81 -14.60
N THR A 171 -17.03 14.20 -14.10
CA THR A 171 -18.38 14.46 -14.58
C THR A 171 -19.39 14.41 -13.43
N PRO A 172 -20.29 15.39 -13.30
CA PRO A 172 -21.36 15.32 -12.32
C PRO A 172 -22.49 14.36 -12.72
N TYR A 173 -22.49 13.89 -13.97
CA TYR A 173 -23.56 13.06 -14.51
C TYR A 173 -23.23 11.58 -14.48
N SER A 174 -24.27 10.77 -14.25
CA SER A 174 -24.18 9.31 -14.32
C SER A 174 -23.91 8.80 -15.73
N ASN A 175 -24.38 9.50 -16.77
CA ASN A 175 -24.12 9.16 -18.16
C ASN A 175 -23.70 10.39 -18.96
N ILE A 176 -22.40 10.65 -19.01
CA ILE A 176 -21.85 11.78 -19.77
C ILE A 176 -22.10 11.65 -21.29
N GLU A 177 -22.30 10.42 -21.78
CA GLU A 177 -22.57 10.15 -23.19
C GLU A 177 -23.97 10.59 -23.65
N SER A 178 -24.85 10.98 -22.72
CA SER A 178 -26.08 11.67 -23.08
C SER A 178 -25.86 13.10 -23.55
N TYR A 179 -24.67 13.66 -23.33
CA TYR A 179 -24.31 15.04 -23.66
C TYR A 179 -23.13 15.11 -24.63
N TYR A 180 -22.11 14.27 -24.42
CA TYR A 180 -20.90 14.22 -25.25
C TYR A 180 -20.66 12.79 -25.73
N ASP A 181 -20.84 12.55 -27.03
CA ASP A 181 -20.54 11.25 -27.63
C ASP A 181 -19.03 11.08 -27.80
N PHE A 182 -18.47 9.97 -27.31
CA PHE A 182 -17.07 9.64 -27.58
C PHE A 182 -16.90 8.84 -28.88
N ASP A 183 -15.79 9.08 -29.55
CA ASP A 183 -15.36 8.27 -30.68
C ASP A 183 -14.79 6.93 -30.19
N ARG A 184 -15.00 5.86 -30.95
CA ARG A 184 -14.70 4.49 -30.51
C ARG A 184 -14.00 3.69 -31.59
N ILE A 185 -12.98 2.94 -31.20
CA ILE A 185 -12.36 1.89 -32.01
C ILE A 185 -12.75 0.55 -31.40
N ILE A 186 -13.56 -0.21 -32.11
CA ILE A 186 -14.11 -1.50 -31.66
C ILE A 186 -13.40 -2.64 -32.38
N PHE A 187 -13.01 -3.66 -31.62
CA PHE A 187 -12.33 -4.85 -32.13
C PHE A 187 -12.76 -6.11 -31.35
N PRO A 188 -12.74 -7.30 -31.97
CA PRO A 188 -13.00 -8.54 -31.25
C PRO A 188 -11.85 -8.87 -30.29
N PHE A 189 -12.17 -9.28 -29.06
CA PHE A 189 -11.18 -9.77 -28.11
C PHE A 189 -10.72 -11.18 -28.49
N GLU A 190 -9.41 -11.38 -28.58
CA GLU A 190 -8.80 -12.69 -28.85
C GLU A 190 -7.94 -13.16 -27.67
N LYS A 191 -7.05 -12.29 -27.18
CA LYS A 191 -6.09 -12.59 -26.13
C LYS A 191 -5.70 -11.32 -25.38
N PRO A 192 -5.26 -11.43 -24.10
CA PRO A 192 -4.74 -10.29 -23.35
C PRO A 192 -3.55 -9.63 -24.05
N TYR A 193 -3.43 -8.32 -23.93
CA TYR A 193 -2.27 -7.59 -24.38
C TYR A 193 -1.04 -7.96 -23.55
N LYS A 194 0.09 -8.20 -24.23
CA LYS A 194 1.32 -8.75 -23.61
C LYS A 194 2.55 -7.83 -23.68
N LYS A 195 2.49 -6.71 -24.42
CA LYS A 195 3.67 -5.81 -24.49
C LYS A 195 3.91 -5.06 -23.19
N ILE A 196 2.83 -4.78 -22.46
CA ILE A 196 2.86 -4.27 -21.10
C ILE A 196 2.47 -5.38 -20.13
N HIS A 197 3.24 -5.54 -19.05
CA HIS A 197 2.94 -6.47 -17.98
C HIS A 197 2.10 -5.81 -16.89
N LYS A 198 1.41 -6.66 -16.10
CA LYS A 198 0.61 -6.19 -14.98
C LYS A 198 1.42 -5.32 -14.02
N ASN A 199 2.70 -5.64 -13.79
CA ASN A 199 3.55 -4.92 -12.84
C ASN A 199 3.97 -3.53 -13.35
N ASP A 200 3.86 -3.26 -14.65
CA ASP A 200 4.12 -1.93 -15.21
C ASP A 200 2.91 -1.00 -14.96
N ILE A 201 1.70 -1.56 -14.88
CA ILE A 201 0.44 -0.84 -14.57
C ILE A 201 0.15 -0.82 -13.07
N TYR A 202 0.57 -1.86 -12.36
CA TYR A 202 0.40 -2.11 -10.95
C TYR A 202 1.76 -2.42 -10.33
N PRO A 203 2.61 -1.40 -10.10
CA PRO A 203 3.92 -1.59 -9.50
C PRO A 203 3.87 -2.46 -8.26
N LEU A 204 4.81 -3.41 -8.17
CA LEU A 204 5.03 -4.19 -6.95
C LEU A 204 5.65 -3.32 -5.85
N HIS A 205 6.45 -2.35 -6.27
CA HIS A 205 7.06 -1.39 -5.37
C HIS A 205 6.02 -0.40 -4.85
N LYS A 206 6.15 0.00 -3.59
CA LYS A 206 5.27 0.99 -2.97
C LYS A 206 6.05 2.23 -2.56
N SER A 207 5.45 3.36 -2.85
CA SER A 207 5.84 4.65 -2.28
C SER A 207 5.36 4.79 -0.83
N GLU A 208 5.81 5.85 -0.16
CA GLU A 208 5.40 6.15 1.21
C GLU A 208 3.88 6.35 1.37
N LEU A 209 3.23 7.10 0.48
CA LEU A 209 1.77 7.25 0.51
C LEU A 209 1.07 5.90 0.29
N GLU A 210 1.56 5.06 -0.62
CA GLU A 210 0.93 3.75 -0.88
C GLU A 210 1.06 2.79 0.31
N ILE A 211 2.15 2.88 1.09
CA ILE A 211 2.31 2.18 2.37
C ILE A 211 1.30 2.72 3.40
N HIS A 212 1.16 4.04 3.53
CA HIS A 212 0.18 4.63 4.43
C HIS A 212 -1.28 4.32 4.02
N LEU A 213 -1.55 4.17 2.73
CA LEU A 213 -2.87 3.73 2.28
C LEU A 213 -3.16 2.27 2.66
N ASP A 214 -2.15 1.39 2.72
CA ASP A 214 -2.35 0.05 3.29
C ASP A 214 -2.81 0.13 4.75
N TYR A 215 -2.31 1.09 5.52
CA TYR A 215 -2.75 1.33 6.90
C TYR A 215 -4.22 1.71 6.95
N TYR A 216 -4.63 2.67 6.12
CA TYR A 216 -6.03 3.08 5.99
C TYR A 216 -6.93 1.89 5.62
N PHE A 217 -6.59 1.13 4.58
CA PHE A 217 -7.43 0.02 4.12
C PHE A 217 -7.49 -1.15 5.11
N ASN A 218 -6.43 -1.38 5.88
CA ASN A 218 -6.47 -2.34 6.98
C ASN A 218 -7.47 -1.93 8.08
N ASN A 219 -7.52 -0.66 8.46
CA ASN A 219 -8.52 -0.17 9.41
C ASN A 219 -9.95 -0.28 8.82
N GLU A 220 -10.13 0.01 7.53
CA GLU A 220 -11.42 -0.18 6.85
C GLU A 220 -11.91 -1.63 6.89
N GLU A 221 -11.01 -2.60 6.68
CA GLU A 221 -11.32 -4.03 6.81
C GLU A 221 -11.74 -4.38 8.24
N SER A 222 -11.04 -3.85 9.26
CA SER A 222 -11.39 -4.03 10.67
C SER A 222 -12.77 -3.47 11.02
N LEU A 223 -13.11 -2.27 10.51
CA LEU A 223 -14.44 -1.67 10.70
C LEU A 223 -15.55 -2.50 10.04
N ILE A 224 -15.30 -3.02 8.84
CA ILE A 224 -16.24 -3.94 8.16
C ILE A 224 -16.40 -5.23 8.96
N GLY A 225 -15.31 -5.80 9.47
CA GLY A 225 -15.30 -6.99 10.33
C GLY A 225 -16.13 -6.78 11.59
N LYS A 226 -15.92 -5.66 12.28
CA LYS A 226 -16.69 -5.28 13.48
C LYS A 226 -18.19 -5.18 13.20
N LYS A 227 -18.59 -4.50 12.13
CA LYS A 227 -20.01 -4.40 11.73
C LYS A 227 -20.61 -5.78 11.42
N ARG A 228 -19.87 -6.66 10.75
CA ARG A 228 -20.31 -8.03 10.49
C ARG A 228 -20.51 -8.81 11.78
N PHE A 229 -19.59 -8.70 12.74
CA PHE A 229 -19.69 -9.35 14.04
C PHE A 229 -20.88 -8.81 14.85
N GLU A 230 -21.09 -7.50 14.87
CA GLU A 230 -22.25 -6.87 15.52
C GLU A 230 -23.59 -7.35 14.91
N ASN A 231 -23.67 -7.48 13.58
CA ASN A 231 -24.85 -8.02 12.92
C ASN A 231 -25.06 -9.50 13.26
N PHE A 232 -23.99 -10.30 13.26
CA PHE A 232 -24.05 -11.71 13.64
C PHE A 232 -24.56 -11.89 15.07
N ILE A 233 -24.09 -11.09 16.03
CA ILE A 233 -24.59 -11.10 17.42
C ILE A 233 -26.09 -10.82 17.47
N LYS A 234 -26.56 -9.79 16.74
CA LYS A 234 -27.97 -9.41 16.69
C LYS A 234 -28.84 -10.50 16.08
N GLU A 235 -28.36 -11.16 15.03
CA GLU A 235 -29.09 -12.24 14.35
C GLU A 235 -29.16 -13.53 15.19
N THR A 236 -28.12 -13.80 15.99
CA THR A 236 -27.99 -15.03 16.78
C THR A 236 -28.44 -14.90 18.24
N ASN A 237 -28.76 -13.68 18.70
CA ASN A 237 -29.11 -13.39 20.10
C ASN A 237 -28.08 -13.90 21.13
N ILE A 238 -26.79 -13.92 20.75
CA ILE A 238 -25.72 -14.32 21.66
C ILE A 238 -25.50 -13.20 22.71
N PRO A 239 -25.49 -13.51 24.01
CA PRO A 239 -25.17 -12.53 25.03
C PRO A 239 -23.72 -12.07 24.90
N VAL A 240 -23.51 -10.76 24.83
CA VAL A 240 -22.18 -10.15 24.76
C VAL A 240 -21.88 -9.44 26.06
N HIS A 241 -20.78 -9.85 26.69
CA HIS A 241 -20.22 -9.14 27.84
C HIS A 241 -19.07 -8.26 27.36
N THR A 242 -19.20 -6.96 27.59
CA THR A 242 -18.13 -5.98 27.34
C THR A 242 -17.44 -5.68 28.66
N PHE A 243 -16.14 -5.93 28.72
CA PHE A 243 -15.32 -5.51 29.85
C PHE A 243 -14.87 -4.07 29.60
N PRO A 244 -15.01 -3.15 30.57
CA PRO A 244 -14.52 -1.80 30.42
C PRO A 244 -12.99 -1.82 30.28
N ALA A 245 -12.46 -0.96 29.41
CA ALA A 245 -11.01 -0.81 29.27
C ALA A 245 -10.40 -0.42 30.62
N THR A 246 -9.36 -1.14 31.04
CA THR A 246 -8.61 -0.78 32.23
C THR A 246 -7.87 0.51 31.97
N LYS A 247 -8.09 1.50 32.84
CA LYS A 247 -7.38 2.78 32.80
C LYS A 247 -5.91 2.57 33.15
N VAL A 248 -5.02 2.91 32.23
CA VAL A 248 -3.56 2.75 32.35
C VAL A 248 -3.02 3.47 33.60
N GLU A 249 -3.66 4.57 34.01
CA GLU A 249 -3.28 5.35 35.19
C GLU A 249 -3.33 4.54 36.49
N LYS A 250 -4.06 3.42 36.52
CA LYS A 250 -4.06 2.50 37.67
C LYS A 250 -2.75 1.78 37.91
N PHE A 251 -1.87 1.72 36.89
CA PHE A 251 -0.59 1.02 36.95
C PHE A 251 0.60 1.99 37.02
N LEU A 252 0.36 3.29 36.87
CA LEU A 252 1.38 4.32 36.80
C LEU A 252 1.45 5.13 38.10
N ARG A 253 2.65 5.25 38.67
CA ARG A 253 2.98 6.26 39.68
C ARG A 253 3.06 7.64 39.04
N ILE A 254 3.68 7.71 37.87
CA ILE A 254 3.94 8.95 37.14
C ILE A 254 3.52 8.76 35.69
N ASN A 255 2.53 9.53 35.24
CA ASN A 255 2.13 9.56 33.83
C ASN A 255 2.99 10.56 33.05
N LYS A 256 4.21 10.15 32.70
CA LYS A 256 5.19 11.02 32.01
C LYS A 256 5.84 10.30 30.82
N ILE A 257 5.72 10.91 29.64
CA ILE A 257 6.43 10.51 28.43
C ILE A 257 7.95 10.55 28.65
N HIS A 258 8.65 9.50 28.21
CA HIS A 258 10.10 9.46 28.30
C HIS A 258 10.73 10.51 27.36
N LYS A 259 11.76 11.22 27.84
CA LYS A 259 12.38 12.37 27.15
C LYS A 259 12.91 12.06 25.74
N SER A 260 13.28 10.80 25.49
CA SER A 260 13.79 10.35 24.18
C SER A 260 12.78 10.54 23.05
N TRP A 261 11.48 10.51 23.35
CA TRP A 261 10.37 10.72 22.40
C TRP A 261 10.14 12.19 22.03
N GLN A 262 10.94 13.10 22.61
CA GLN A 262 10.95 14.53 22.28
C GLN A 262 12.35 14.97 21.84
N SER A 263 13.22 14.02 21.52
CA SER A 263 14.59 14.28 21.08
C SER A 263 14.65 14.71 19.62
N GLU A 264 15.75 15.37 19.24
CA GLU A 264 16.05 15.65 17.83
C GLU A 264 16.11 14.35 17.00
N ASN A 265 16.56 13.25 17.60
CA ASN A 265 16.60 11.96 16.91
C ASN A 265 15.19 11.47 16.58
N PHE A 266 14.25 11.52 17.52
CA PHE A 266 12.84 11.18 17.27
C PHE A 266 12.25 11.97 16.07
N SER A 267 12.55 13.27 15.98
CA SER A 267 12.08 14.11 14.87
C SER A 267 12.62 13.66 13.50
N LYS A 268 13.84 13.10 13.43
CA LYS A 268 14.42 12.56 12.17
C LYS A 268 13.64 11.37 11.63
N TRP A 269 12.93 10.65 12.50
CA TRP A 269 12.11 9.48 12.14
C TRP A 269 10.66 9.82 11.79
N SER A 270 10.30 11.11 11.72
CA SER A 270 8.92 11.58 11.42
C SER A 270 8.76 12.13 9.98
N PHE A 271 9.68 11.82 9.06
CA PHE A 271 9.91 12.59 7.85
C PHE A 271 8.94 12.36 6.67
N SER A 272 8.66 13.42 5.89
CA SER A 272 7.93 13.38 4.62
C SER A 272 8.90 13.30 3.43
N PHE A 273 8.76 12.28 2.58
CA PHE A 273 9.45 12.22 1.30
C PHE A 273 8.50 12.55 0.16
N THR A 274 9.04 13.07 -0.94
CA THR A 274 8.30 13.27 -2.19
C THR A 274 9.11 12.62 -3.29
N GLU A 275 8.53 11.61 -3.92
CA GLU A 275 9.15 10.78 -4.95
C GLU A 275 8.17 10.59 -6.10
N ASN A 276 8.72 10.62 -7.32
CA ASN A 276 7.98 10.32 -8.54
C ASN A 276 8.41 8.96 -9.10
N TRP A 277 7.47 8.21 -9.67
CA TRP A 277 7.70 6.90 -10.24
C TRP A 277 8.83 6.85 -11.27
N GLU A 278 8.95 7.92 -12.07
CA GLU A 278 9.99 8.10 -13.09
C GLU A 278 11.34 8.59 -12.51
N SER A 279 11.31 9.25 -11.35
CA SER A 279 12.50 9.81 -10.71
C SER A 279 13.35 8.76 -9.98
N LEU A 280 12.75 7.60 -9.67
CA LEU A 280 13.48 6.45 -9.18
C LEU A 280 14.38 5.96 -10.30
N GLY A 281 15.69 5.93 -10.04
CA GLY A 281 16.68 5.54 -11.03
C GLY A 281 16.48 4.11 -11.57
N ASN A 282 17.37 3.70 -12.47
CA ASN A 282 17.34 2.36 -13.05
C ASN A 282 17.15 1.26 -11.98
N GLN A 283 16.35 0.25 -12.34
CA GLN A 283 16.18 -0.95 -11.52
C GLN A 283 17.55 -1.61 -11.33
N TYR A 284 17.87 -1.99 -10.10
CA TYR A 284 19.06 -2.76 -9.78
C TYR A 284 18.67 -4.15 -9.31
N LEU A 285 19.27 -5.17 -9.91
CA LEU A 285 18.98 -6.57 -9.61
C LEU A 285 19.96 -7.09 -8.55
N ILE A 286 19.43 -7.61 -7.45
CA ILE A 286 20.19 -8.31 -6.42
C ILE A 286 19.82 -9.79 -6.46
N THR A 287 20.82 -10.64 -6.64
CA THR A 287 20.62 -12.09 -6.67
C THR A 287 21.19 -12.71 -5.41
N LEU A 288 20.33 -13.23 -4.53
CA LEU A 288 20.76 -13.92 -3.31
C LEU A 288 20.78 -15.42 -3.56
N LYS A 289 21.94 -16.05 -3.32
CA LYS A 289 22.10 -17.50 -3.37
C LYS A 289 22.02 -18.04 -1.95
N LEU A 290 20.98 -18.80 -1.64
CA LEU A 290 20.77 -19.29 -0.28
C LEU A 290 21.51 -20.61 -0.06
N PRO A 291 22.23 -20.78 1.06
CA PRO A 291 22.94 -22.02 1.35
C PRO A 291 21.93 -23.15 1.57
N THR A 292 22.07 -24.23 0.81
CA THR A 292 21.22 -25.41 0.97
C THR A 292 21.50 -26.09 2.30
N LYS A 293 20.50 -26.10 3.20
CA LYS A 293 20.47 -26.88 4.45
C LYS A 293 21.31 -26.34 5.63
N SER A 294 21.87 -25.14 5.58
CA SER A 294 22.50 -24.61 6.80
C SER A 294 21.43 -24.30 7.85
N LYS A 295 21.63 -24.80 9.07
CA LYS A 295 20.86 -24.43 10.27
C LYS A 295 21.48 -23.23 11.01
N SER A 296 22.72 -22.86 10.69
CA SER A 296 23.42 -21.79 11.37
C SER A 296 23.03 -20.45 10.75
N TYR A 297 22.52 -19.57 11.61
CA TYR A 297 22.26 -18.19 11.25
C TYR A 297 23.55 -17.48 10.83
N GLU A 298 24.68 -17.76 11.48
CA GLU A 298 25.97 -17.14 11.21
C GLU A 298 26.49 -17.47 9.82
N GLU A 299 26.45 -18.75 9.43
CA GLU A 299 26.85 -19.19 8.08
C GLU A 299 25.94 -18.58 7.00
N PHE A 300 24.63 -18.55 7.27
CA PHE A 300 23.66 -17.96 6.36
C PHE A 300 23.90 -16.46 6.17
N SER A 301 23.99 -15.74 7.29
CA SER A 301 24.16 -14.28 7.34
C SER A 301 25.46 -13.85 6.67
N LYS A 302 26.54 -14.59 6.88
CA LYS A 302 27.81 -14.34 6.18
C LYS A 302 27.64 -14.39 4.66
N SER A 303 27.02 -15.43 4.13
CA SER A 303 26.88 -15.61 2.68
C SER A 303 26.00 -14.56 2.01
N THR A 304 24.93 -14.11 2.68
CA THR A 304 23.98 -13.12 2.13
C THR A 304 24.50 -11.69 2.28
N LEU A 305 25.10 -11.34 3.43
CA LEU A 305 25.68 -10.02 3.64
C LEU A 305 26.90 -9.78 2.76
N GLU A 306 27.74 -10.79 2.51
CA GLU A 306 28.83 -10.68 1.53
C GLU A 306 28.32 -10.33 0.12
N GLU A 307 27.10 -10.74 -0.26
CA GLU A 307 26.50 -10.36 -1.53
C GLU A 307 26.05 -8.90 -1.52
N PHE A 308 25.46 -8.42 -0.42
CA PHE A 308 25.13 -7.00 -0.28
C PHE A 308 26.37 -6.11 -0.29
N GLU A 309 27.43 -6.48 0.42
CA GLU A 309 28.70 -5.74 0.47
C GLU A 309 29.33 -5.57 -0.91
N LYS A 310 29.33 -6.63 -1.74
CA LYS A 310 29.83 -6.56 -3.14
C LYS A 310 29.03 -5.58 -3.99
N ASN A 311 27.74 -5.41 -3.69
CA ASN A 311 26.81 -4.59 -4.46
C ASN A 311 26.60 -3.19 -3.87
N ASP A 312 27.08 -2.91 -2.65
CA ASP A 312 26.72 -1.71 -1.88
C ASP A 312 27.03 -0.40 -2.63
N GLN A 313 28.19 -0.32 -3.29
CA GLN A 313 28.59 0.86 -4.07
C GLN A 313 27.64 1.17 -5.25
N PHE A 314 26.85 0.19 -5.70
CA PHE A 314 25.90 0.34 -6.79
C PHE A 314 24.47 0.58 -6.31
N ILE A 315 24.17 0.24 -5.05
CA ILE A 315 22.84 0.37 -4.46
C ILE A 315 22.64 1.80 -3.97
N LYS A 316 21.70 2.52 -4.59
CA LYS A 316 21.30 3.87 -4.16
C LYS A 316 19.90 3.85 -3.57
N ARG A 317 19.68 4.65 -2.53
CA ARG A 317 18.38 4.75 -1.83
C ARG A 317 17.21 5.19 -2.72
N ASN A 318 17.49 5.91 -3.80
CA ASN A 318 16.50 6.36 -4.77
C ASN A 318 16.33 5.40 -5.97
N GLN A 319 16.66 4.12 -5.80
CA GLN A 319 16.49 3.09 -6.83
C GLN A 319 15.49 2.01 -6.43
N LYS A 320 14.90 1.40 -7.44
CA LYS A 320 14.07 0.20 -7.32
C LYS A 320 15.00 -1.01 -7.25
N LEU A 321 14.95 -1.76 -6.15
CA LEU A 321 15.69 -3.01 -6.00
C LEU A 321 14.81 -4.22 -6.33
N ILE A 322 15.23 -4.98 -7.33
CA ILE A 322 14.61 -6.25 -7.68
C ILE A 322 15.42 -7.35 -7.02
N PHE A 323 14.75 -8.20 -6.24
CA PHE A 323 15.37 -9.36 -5.62
C PHE A 323 15.11 -10.61 -6.46
N THR A 324 16.12 -11.47 -6.57
CA THR A 324 15.98 -12.82 -7.12
C THR A 324 16.59 -13.81 -6.16
N ILE A 325 15.78 -14.79 -5.72
CA ILE A 325 16.19 -15.76 -4.71
C ILE A 325 16.43 -17.12 -5.37
N ASN A 326 17.71 -17.52 -5.40
CA ASN A 326 18.11 -18.80 -5.94
C ASN A 326 18.08 -19.87 -4.85
N LEU A 327 16.98 -20.63 -4.82
CA LEU A 327 16.84 -21.86 -4.04
C LEU A 327 17.25 -23.05 -4.92
N ASN A 328 18.14 -23.92 -4.44
CA ASN A 328 18.49 -25.13 -5.18
C ASN A 328 17.30 -26.12 -5.14
N GLY A 329 16.76 -26.44 -6.32
CA GLY A 329 15.64 -27.35 -6.49
C GLY A 329 14.49 -26.69 -7.24
N ASN A 330 13.75 -27.48 -8.04
CA ASN A 330 12.74 -26.97 -8.97
C ASN A 330 11.30 -27.35 -8.59
N ASP A 331 11.04 -27.57 -7.29
CA ASP A 331 9.68 -27.87 -6.82
C ASP A 331 8.80 -26.59 -6.74
N LYS A 332 7.50 -26.76 -6.95
CA LYS A 332 6.47 -25.72 -6.88
C LYS A 332 6.44 -25.02 -5.52
N SER A 333 6.70 -25.74 -4.43
CA SER A 333 6.73 -25.18 -3.07
C SER A 333 7.87 -24.17 -2.90
N LEU A 334 9.08 -24.50 -3.36
CA LEU A 334 10.25 -23.63 -3.36
C LEU A 334 10.05 -22.40 -4.25
N ASN A 335 9.42 -22.58 -5.42
CA ASN A 335 9.08 -21.46 -6.31
C ASN A 335 8.04 -20.50 -5.71
N LYS A 336 7.14 -21.00 -4.85
CA LYS A 336 6.21 -20.14 -4.10
C LYS A 336 6.94 -19.38 -3.00
N LEU A 337 7.86 -20.05 -2.30
CA LEU A 337 8.70 -19.46 -1.26
C LEU A 337 9.59 -18.36 -1.83
N SER A 338 10.32 -18.61 -2.93
CA SER A 338 11.21 -17.61 -3.53
C SER A 338 10.47 -16.33 -3.88
N LYS A 339 9.31 -16.43 -4.57
CA LYS A 339 8.47 -15.28 -4.90
C LYS A 339 7.98 -14.51 -3.67
N ARG A 340 7.67 -15.22 -2.58
CA ARG A 340 7.24 -14.60 -1.32
C ARG A 340 8.39 -13.85 -0.64
N ILE A 341 9.59 -14.44 -0.62
CA ILE A 341 10.81 -13.80 -0.12
C ILE A 341 11.12 -12.57 -0.98
N GLU A 342 11.16 -12.70 -2.31
CA GLU A 342 11.44 -11.60 -3.25
C GLU A 342 10.51 -10.40 -3.00
N MET A 343 9.20 -10.64 -2.94
CA MET A 343 8.20 -9.61 -2.69
C MET A 343 8.39 -8.95 -1.31
N SER A 344 8.76 -9.72 -0.29
CA SER A 344 8.92 -9.22 1.08
C SER A 344 10.23 -8.45 1.25
N CYS A 345 11.32 -8.86 0.58
CA CYS A 345 12.55 -8.07 0.48
C CYS A 345 12.27 -6.71 -0.18
N THR A 346 11.48 -6.68 -1.25
CA THR A 346 11.03 -5.42 -1.87
C THR A 346 10.26 -4.55 -0.88
N ARG A 347 9.32 -5.12 -0.12
CA ARG A 347 8.57 -4.36 0.91
C ARG A 347 9.48 -3.79 2.00
N ILE A 348 10.45 -4.58 2.47
CA ILE A 348 11.43 -4.10 3.47
C ILE A 348 12.23 -2.94 2.90
N TRP A 349 12.77 -3.08 1.68
CA TRP A 349 13.51 -2.01 1.02
C TRP A 349 12.67 -0.76 0.87
N ASP A 350 11.47 -0.86 0.30
CA ASP A 350 10.59 0.28 0.06
C ASP A 350 10.20 1.01 1.35
N GLY A 351 9.92 0.26 2.42
CA GLY A 351 9.55 0.82 3.73
C GLY A 351 10.71 1.41 4.53
N THR A 352 11.96 0.99 4.29
CA THR A 352 13.13 1.40 5.08
C THR A 352 14.07 2.36 4.36
N ARG A 353 14.12 2.37 3.02
CA ARG A 353 15.11 3.13 2.25
C ARG A 353 15.05 4.64 2.46
N ASN A 354 13.86 5.16 2.74
CA ASN A 354 13.63 6.58 3.01
C ASN A 354 13.79 6.92 4.51
N LEU A 355 13.82 5.93 5.40
CA LEU A 355 13.99 6.17 6.82
C LEU A 355 15.49 6.31 7.18
N PRO A 356 15.83 6.89 8.35
CA PRO A 356 17.21 7.10 8.81
C PRO A 356 18.02 5.82 9.15
N PHE A 357 17.75 4.70 8.49
CA PHE A 357 18.59 3.52 8.53
C PHE A 357 19.84 3.72 7.68
N THR A 358 20.96 3.16 8.13
CA THR A 358 22.15 2.91 7.31
C THR A 358 21.91 1.76 6.31
N ASN A 359 22.70 1.69 5.24
CA ASN A 359 22.57 0.59 4.26
C ASN A 359 22.75 -0.77 4.92
N PHE A 360 23.75 -0.88 5.79
CA PHE A 360 24.04 -2.09 6.54
C PHE A 360 22.85 -2.53 7.40
N GLU A 361 22.17 -1.62 8.10
CA GLU A 361 20.98 -1.95 8.89
C GLU A 361 19.85 -2.49 8.01
N ILE A 362 19.62 -1.91 6.83
CA ILE A 362 18.61 -2.43 5.89
C ILE A 362 19.00 -3.83 5.39
N TYR A 363 20.25 -4.03 4.99
CA TYR A 363 20.73 -5.33 4.52
C TYR A 363 20.62 -6.39 5.62
N LYS A 364 20.88 -6.02 6.87
CA LYS A 364 20.69 -6.90 8.02
C LYS A 364 19.21 -7.27 8.20
N ILE A 365 18.29 -6.30 8.19
CA ILE A 365 16.85 -6.59 8.28
C ILE A 365 16.39 -7.54 7.16
N ILE A 366 16.84 -7.31 5.92
CA ILE A 366 16.53 -8.18 4.79
C ILE A 366 17.13 -9.57 5.01
N ASN A 367 18.40 -9.66 5.40
CA ASN A 367 19.05 -10.93 5.73
C ASN A 367 18.25 -11.74 6.76
N ASP A 368 17.89 -11.08 7.87
CA ASP A 368 17.23 -11.72 9.01
C ASP A 368 15.85 -12.22 8.59
N TYR A 369 15.09 -11.41 7.85
CA TYR A 369 13.84 -11.84 7.22
C TYR A 369 14.00 -13.07 6.33
N VAL A 370 14.95 -13.03 5.37
CA VAL A 370 15.16 -14.13 4.41
C VAL A 370 15.51 -15.42 5.16
N PHE A 371 16.35 -15.32 6.20
CA PHE A 371 16.70 -16.47 7.03
C PHE A 371 15.49 -17.00 7.79
N PHE A 372 14.74 -16.15 8.49
CA PHE A 372 13.59 -16.58 9.30
C PHE A 372 12.51 -17.23 8.44
N GLU A 373 12.19 -16.65 7.29
CA GLU A 373 11.19 -17.18 6.35
C GLU A 373 11.64 -18.51 5.73
N TYR A 374 12.93 -18.65 5.39
CA TYR A 374 13.49 -19.91 4.93
C TYR A 374 13.50 -20.98 6.02
N TYR A 375 13.90 -20.60 7.24
CA TYR A 375 13.94 -21.48 8.41
C TYR A 375 12.54 -22.02 8.74
N GLU A 376 11.54 -21.15 8.81
CA GLU A 376 10.14 -21.55 9.03
C GLU A 376 9.63 -22.48 7.93
N PHE A 377 9.98 -22.20 6.67
CA PHE A 377 9.61 -23.10 5.58
C PHE A 377 10.22 -24.50 5.71
N VAL A 378 11.51 -24.60 6.07
CA VAL A 378 12.24 -25.87 6.15
C VAL A 378 11.89 -26.65 7.42
N PHE A 379 11.86 -25.97 8.58
CA PHE A 379 11.74 -26.60 9.90
C PHE A 379 10.32 -26.56 10.48
N LYS A 380 9.40 -25.78 9.89
CA LYS A 380 8.01 -25.60 10.36
C LYS A 380 7.92 -24.98 11.75
N GLU A 381 8.91 -24.17 12.11
CA GLU A 381 9.01 -23.43 13.36
C GLU A 381 9.60 -22.04 13.08
N VAL A 382 9.14 -21.03 13.83
CA VAL A 382 9.68 -19.67 13.71
C VAL A 382 11.03 -19.63 14.41
N PHE A 383 12.06 -19.16 13.70
CA PHE A 383 13.40 -19.05 14.27
C PHE A 383 13.43 -18.05 15.44
N SER A 384 14.12 -18.41 16.51
CA SER A 384 14.39 -17.54 17.66
C SER A 384 15.85 -17.66 18.08
N PHE A 385 16.50 -16.53 18.32
CA PHE A 385 17.86 -16.52 18.85
C PHE A 385 17.89 -17.14 20.25
N ASN A 386 18.92 -17.96 20.51
CA ASN A 386 19.12 -18.68 21.77
C ASN A 386 17.96 -19.63 22.15
N ASN A 387 17.11 -20.02 21.18
CA ASN A 387 15.89 -20.81 21.41
C ASN A 387 14.96 -20.17 22.46
N GLU A 388 14.97 -18.85 22.58
CA GLU A 388 14.07 -18.15 23.49
C GLU A 388 12.63 -18.24 22.98
N GLU A 389 11.67 -18.39 23.89
CA GLU A 389 10.26 -18.36 23.54
C GLU A 389 9.86 -16.99 22.97
N LEU A 390 9.35 -16.99 21.75
CA LEU A 390 8.82 -15.80 21.11
C LEU A 390 7.40 -15.53 21.60
N ILE A 391 7.12 -14.26 21.88
CA ILE A 391 5.77 -13.76 22.11
C ILE A 391 5.24 -13.07 20.87
N VAL A 392 3.92 -13.02 20.75
CA VAL A 392 3.26 -12.25 19.70
C VAL A 392 2.85 -10.90 20.27
N LEU A 393 3.40 -9.85 19.68
CA LEU A 393 3.00 -8.48 19.97
C LEU A 393 1.97 -8.01 18.95
N GLU A 394 0.97 -7.26 19.42
CA GLU A 394 0.07 -6.48 18.59
C GLU A 394 0.51 -5.01 18.60
N LEU A 395 0.61 -4.45 17.41
CA LEU A 395 1.05 -3.10 17.16
C LEU A 395 -0.11 -2.35 16.51
N THR A 396 -0.43 -1.18 17.05
CA THR A 396 -1.41 -0.28 16.46
C THR A 396 -0.81 1.09 16.24
N ASN A 397 -1.11 1.71 15.10
CA ASN A 397 -0.72 3.09 14.84
C ASN A 397 -1.83 4.08 15.22
N LYS A 398 -1.60 5.39 15.00
CA LYS A 398 -2.60 6.43 15.24
C LYS A 398 -3.85 6.34 14.35
N TYR A 399 -3.82 5.51 13.30
CA TYR A 399 -4.93 5.28 12.37
C TYR A 399 -5.77 4.05 12.75
N ASN A 400 -5.48 3.40 13.88
CA ASN A 400 -6.07 2.13 14.31
C ASN A 400 -5.79 0.95 13.35
N SER A 401 -4.78 1.08 12.49
CA SER A 401 -4.30 -0.06 11.70
C SER A 401 -3.55 -1.01 12.62
N ILE A 402 -3.76 -2.30 12.43
CA ILE A 402 -3.25 -3.34 13.31
C ILE A 402 -2.30 -4.23 12.52
N THR A 403 -1.14 -4.48 13.11
CA THR A 403 -0.23 -5.54 12.68
C THR A 403 0.31 -6.30 13.88
N ARG A 404 0.96 -7.42 13.62
CA ARG A 404 1.52 -8.30 14.64
C ARG A 404 2.92 -8.72 14.26
N CYS A 405 3.72 -9.00 15.27
CA CYS A 405 5.07 -9.50 15.11
C CYS A 405 5.43 -10.47 16.22
N TYR A 406 6.40 -11.33 15.93
CA TYR A 406 7.12 -12.04 16.98
C TYR A 406 8.17 -11.12 17.61
N ALA A 407 8.49 -11.37 18.88
CA ALA A 407 9.59 -10.72 19.58
C ALA A 407 10.07 -11.59 20.75
N ARG A 408 11.36 -11.49 21.08
CA ARG A 408 11.92 -12.13 22.28
C ARG A 408 11.58 -11.32 23.54
N LYS A 409 11.23 -12.00 24.63
CA LYS A 409 10.86 -11.36 25.91
C LYS A 409 12.04 -10.56 26.46
N SER A 410 13.24 -11.16 26.46
CA SER A 410 14.48 -10.55 26.92
C SER A 410 14.77 -9.25 26.16
N LYS A 411 14.61 -9.27 24.84
CA LYS A 411 14.90 -8.12 23.99
C LYS A 411 13.94 -6.96 24.23
N ILE A 412 12.65 -7.25 24.46
CA ILE A 412 11.67 -6.22 24.85
C ILE A 412 12.05 -5.61 26.20
N GLU A 413 12.39 -6.43 27.18
CA GLU A 413 12.74 -5.99 28.53
C GLU A 413 13.99 -5.08 28.52
N GLU A 414 14.97 -5.37 27.65
CA GLU A 414 16.14 -4.49 27.42
C GLU A 414 15.76 -3.11 26.89
N THR A 415 14.61 -2.95 26.23
CA THR A 415 14.17 -1.67 25.65
C THR A 415 13.41 -0.76 26.59
N PHE A 416 13.06 -1.24 27.78
CA PHE A 416 12.43 -0.40 28.79
C PHE A 416 13.34 0.77 29.17
N ARG A 417 12.69 1.89 29.50
CA ARG A 417 13.36 3.08 30.03
C ARG A 417 14.04 2.75 31.37
N ASP A 418 15.20 3.35 31.63
CA ASP A 418 16.01 3.03 32.82
C ASP A 418 15.30 3.37 34.14
N ASP A 419 14.36 4.34 34.11
CA ASP A 419 13.59 4.78 35.28
C ASP A 419 12.22 4.10 35.40
N ILE A 420 11.98 2.96 34.71
CA ILE A 420 10.68 2.30 34.65
C ILE A 420 10.13 1.90 36.04
N GLU A 421 10.97 1.53 37.00
CA GLU A 421 10.57 1.22 38.39
C GLU A 421 9.94 2.41 39.12
N TYR A 422 10.34 3.64 38.76
CA TYR A 422 9.76 4.86 39.29
C TYR A 422 8.45 5.25 38.59
N ILE A 423 8.24 4.74 37.38
CA ILE A 423 7.05 4.99 36.58
C ILE A 423 5.90 4.06 36.99
N LEU A 424 6.18 2.80 37.27
CA LEU A 424 5.18 1.77 37.59
C LEU A 424 4.88 1.69 39.10
N ILE A 425 3.65 1.31 39.46
CA ILE A 425 3.27 1.06 40.86
C ILE A 425 3.82 -0.30 41.31
N GLU A 426 4.75 -0.30 42.27
CA GLU A 426 5.39 -1.51 42.82
C GLU A 426 4.42 -2.62 43.26
N ASN A 427 3.23 -2.28 43.76
CA ASN A 427 2.26 -3.29 44.22
C ASN A 427 1.73 -4.19 43.09
N TYR A 428 1.84 -3.77 41.83
CA TYR A 428 1.39 -4.54 40.68
C TYR A 428 2.50 -5.37 40.02
N TYR A 429 3.76 -4.92 40.12
CA TYR A 429 4.90 -5.57 39.47
C TYR A 429 6.01 -5.84 40.47
N LYS A 430 6.15 -7.11 40.88
CA LYS A 430 7.24 -7.55 41.76
C LYS A 430 8.60 -7.51 41.04
N ASN A 431 8.60 -7.87 39.75
CA ASN A 431 9.73 -7.78 38.83
C ASN A 431 9.23 -7.13 37.55
N ILE A 432 10.03 -6.28 36.92
CA ILE A 432 9.69 -5.68 35.64
C ILE A 432 10.02 -6.66 34.53
N THR A 433 8.99 -7.12 33.85
CA THR A 433 9.08 -8.05 32.73
C THR A 433 8.24 -7.53 31.57
N SER A 434 8.36 -8.19 30.42
CA SER A 434 7.54 -7.94 29.24
C SER A 434 6.03 -7.92 29.54
N LEU A 435 5.56 -8.65 30.56
CA LEU A 435 4.15 -8.71 30.96
C LEU A 435 3.53 -7.35 31.34
N VAL A 436 4.32 -6.33 31.66
CA VAL A 436 3.84 -4.95 31.84
C VAL A 436 3.01 -4.48 30.64
N LEU A 437 3.31 -4.98 29.44
CA LEU A 437 2.61 -4.65 28.20
C LEU A 437 1.16 -5.17 28.12
N LEU A 438 0.72 -6.03 29.03
CA LEU A 438 -0.70 -6.41 29.17
C LEU A 438 -1.54 -5.27 29.77
N ASP A 439 -0.92 -4.42 30.58
CA ASP A 439 -1.57 -3.41 31.39
C ASP A 439 -1.24 -1.98 30.92
N VAL A 440 0.01 -1.76 30.50
CA VAL A 440 0.52 -0.49 29.98
C VAL A 440 1.12 -0.72 28.61
N ASN A 441 0.32 -0.47 27.58
CA ASN A 441 0.67 -0.72 26.17
C ASN A 441 0.94 0.57 25.38
N ILE A 442 1.15 1.70 26.07
CA ILE A 442 1.47 3.00 25.46
C ILE A 442 3.00 3.11 25.35
N PRO A 443 3.59 3.04 24.13
CA PRO A 443 5.03 2.89 23.98
C PRO A 443 5.84 4.03 24.63
N GLN A 444 5.34 5.25 24.52
CA GLN A 444 6.02 6.47 24.98
C GLN A 444 6.18 6.55 26.51
N LEU A 445 5.40 5.76 27.26
CA LEU A 445 5.46 5.71 28.72
C LEU A 445 6.47 4.67 29.21
N ILE A 446 6.62 3.57 28.47
CA ILE A 446 7.34 2.36 28.90
C ILE A 446 8.75 2.26 28.31
N PHE A 447 8.93 2.68 27.06
CA PHE A 447 10.19 2.46 26.33
C PHE A 447 11.05 3.72 26.25
N ASP A 448 12.36 3.49 26.25
CA ASP A 448 13.30 4.45 25.65
C ASP A 448 13.21 4.31 24.12
N PHE A 449 13.04 5.44 23.43
CA PHE A 449 12.89 5.48 21.97
C PHE A 449 14.12 4.91 21.25
N GLU A 450 15.34 5.18 21.72
CA GLU A 450 16.58 4.71 21.07
C GLU A 450 16.73 3.19 21.21
N LYS A 451 16.37 2.67 22.39
CA LYS A 451 16.40 1.23 22.61
C LYS A 451 15.30 0.52 21.83
N LEU A 452 14.09 1.09 21.78
CA LEU A 452 12.99 0.57 20.96
C LEU A 452 13.34 0.61 19.47
N LEU A 453 14.01 1.66 19.01
CA LEU A 453 14.52 1.75 17.65
C LEU A 453 15.52 0.62 17.34
N THR A 454 16.37 0.27 18.30
CA THR A 454 17.30 -0.86 18.18
C THR A 454 16.53 -2.18 18.05
N LEU A 455 15.49 -2.40 18.85
CA LEU A 455 14.60 -3.56 18.71
C LEU A 455 13.90 -3.62 17.34
N PHE A 456 13.50 -2.48 16.76
CA PHE A 456 12.98 -2.42 15.40
C PHE A 456 13.99 -2.88 14.35
N LYS A 457 15.23 -2.37 14.46
CA LYS A 457 16.34 -2.70 13.55
C LYS A 457 16.76 -4.15 13.63
N GLU A 458 16.76 -4.74 14.82
CA GLU A 458 17.31 -6.07 15.05
C GLU A 458 16.26 -7.19 14.96
N GLU A 459 14.98 -6.91 15.23
CA GLU A 459 13.96 -7.97 15.31
C GLU A 459 12.62 -7.58 14.69
N MET A 460 12.00 -6.48 15.14
CA MET A 460 10.56 -6.30 14.89
C MET A 460 10.22 -6.18 13.42
N ILE A 461 11.03 -5.52 12.58
CA ILE A 461 10.70 -5.39 11.15
C ILE A 461 10.75 -6.77 10.48
N ALA A 462 11.81 -7.55 10.69
CA ALA A 462 11.94 -8.88 10.10
C ALA A 462 10.79 -9.81 10.57
N TYR A 463 10.51 -9.86 11.88
CA TYR A 463 9.44 -10.69 12.41
C TYR A 463 8.03 -10.21 12.04
N GLN A 464 7.80 -8.90 11.89
CA GLN A 464 6.54 -8.38 11.32
C GLN A 464 6.34 -8.92 9.91
N VAL A 465 7.38 -8.90 9.09
CA VAL A 465 7.28 -9.34 7.70
C VAL A 465 7.09 -10.85 7.61
N VAL A 466 7.80 -11.65 8.42
CA VAL A 466 7.57 -13.11 8.53
C VAL A 466 6.12 -13.41 8.92
N TYR A 467 5.63 -12.81 10.01
CA TYR A 467 4.27 -13.03 10.50
C TYR A 467 3.20 -12.72 9.45
N ASN A 468 3.47 -11.75 8.57
CA ASN A 468 2.53 -11.26 7.58
C ASN A 468 2.88 -11.66 6.13
N SER A 469 3.84 -12.57 5.91
CA SER A 469 4.44 -12.82 4.59
C SER A 469 3.44 -13.40 3.57
N GLU A 470 2.41 -14.11 4.05
CA GLU A 470 1.36 -14.67 3.21
C GLU A 470 0.29 -13.66 2.77
N LYS A 471 0.23 -12.48 3.42
CA LYS A 471 -0.73 -11.44 3.07
C LYS A 471 -0.30 -10.71 1.79
N LEU A 472 -1.28 -10.40 0.93
CA LEU A 472 -1.03 -9.68 -0.33
C LEU A 472 -0.62 -8.22 -0.10
N ASN A 473 -1.25 -7.55 0.86
CA ASN A 473 -0.95 -6.18 1.27
C ASN A 473 -0.83 -6.14 2.81
N PRO A 474 0.29 -6.62 3.38
CA PRO A 474 0.47 -6.59 4.82
C PRO A 474 0.68 -5.16 5.32
N VAL A 475 0.15 -4.85 6.50
CA VAL A 475 0.57 -3.67 7.25
C VAL A 475 1.86 -4.02 7.96
N ILE A 476 2.91 -3.25 7.69
CA ILE A 476 4.21 -3.35 8.36
C ILE A 476 4.57 -1.95 8.84
N PHE A 477 4.95 -1.82 10.10
CA PHE A 477 5.50 -0.58 10.65
C PHE A 477 7.02 -0.65 10.59
N TYR A 478 7.61 0.37 9.98
CA TYR A 478 9.05 0.46 9.74
C TYR A 478 9.73 1.43 10.70
N SER A 479 8.95 2.19 11.47
CA SER A 479 9.45 3.12 12.47
C SER A 479 8.68 3.01 13.79
N PRO A 480 9.35 3.10 14.95
CA PRO A 480 8.67 3.21 16.24
C PRO A 480 7.80 4.47 16.36
N THR A 481 8.05 5.51 15.54
CA THR A 481 7.24 6.74 15.51
C THR A 481 5.80 6.50 15.03
N GLU A 482 5.56 5.38 14.35
CA GLU A 482 4.24 4.98 13.88
C GLU A 482 3.39 4.35 14.99
N LEU A 483 4.01 3.93 16.10
CA LEU A 483 3.32 3.21 17.17
C LEU A 483 2.49 4.13 18.07
N ASN A 484 1.23 3.78 18.21
CA ASN A 484 0.32 4.30 19.22
C ASN A 484 0.12 3.29 20.36
N ILE A 485 0.03 2.00 20.04
CA ILE A 485 -0.10 0.89 21.00
C ILE A 485 0.91 -0.20 20.65
N LEU A 486 1.57 -0.74 21.67
CA LEU A 486 2.41 -1.94 21.60
C LEU A 486 2.09 -2.82 22.81
N GLY A 487 1.45 -3.96 22.58
CA GLY A 487 0.97 -4.86 23.63
C GLY A 487 1.08 -6.33 23.25
N TYR A 488 0.73 -7.23 24.16
CA TYR A 488 0.50 -8.64 23.80
C TYR A 488 -0.72 -8.78 22.89
N SER A 489 -0.65 -9.68 21.92
CA SER A 489 -1.76 -10.02 21.02
C SER A 489 -2.79 -10.98 21.63
#